data_AF-A7S8B3-F1
#
_entry.id   AF-A7S8B3-F1
#
_cell.length_a   1.000
_cell.length_b   1.000
_cell.length_c   1.000
_cell.angle_alpha   90.00
_cell.angle_beta   90.00
_cell.angle_gamma   90.00
#
_symmetry.space_group_name_H-M   'P 1'
#
loop_
_entity.id
_entity.type
_entity.pdbx_description
1 polymer ?
#
loop_
_entity_poly.entity_id
_entity_poly.type
_entity_poly.pdbx_seq_one_letter_code
_entity_poly.pdbx_strand_id
1 'polypeptide(L)'
;MTLPFTPVTRKNILLNHPPQKMNVQSLGFKAYLCVTCGFTAKGAHKYSCPKACEVPFNSVGCYKDMPDDRALPVLLLYERDETSVVKGDQFLVSEKWEKYLPEFACRCAKRAKGRGYTFFALQFCGECWSGPTPTGKEYSKYGKGDKCNSREIDEGSEKLKKCGKGERFCAGHEWHNYVYYIKPDCDLEFEKVGCFADNHHKGAQPLPDYIMSDRDKSRTDIFSGHLIDWEHWDTYLPDLACRCAHITKEKGWNTFGLQFYGECWSGKDAEKTYAMDGKSSNCADKCYQTCKESQKFCAGRNHTNAVYRLIGTVNGLIGTVYGLIGTVYGLIGQQVDEKDEQDDDSVDDDDDDEFVRNWLMMP
;
A
#
# COMPACT_ATOMS: atom_id res chain seq x y z
N MET A 1 -31.66 -59.77 -9.53
CA MET A 1 -30.37 -60.44 -9.82
C MET A 1 -29.29 -59.66 -9.12
N THR A 2 -28.61 -60.33 -8.19
CA THR A 2 -27.68 -59.77 -7.21
C THR A 2 -26.34 -60.50 -7.30
N LEU A 3 -25.27 -59.73 -7.09
CA LEU A 3 -23.88 -60.11 -6.73
C LEU A 3 -22.91 -60.61 -7.83
N PRO A 4 -21.57 -60.56 -7.62
CA PRO A 4 -20.82 -60.02 -6.45
C PRO A 4 -19.58 -59.13 -6.74
N PHE A 5 -19.14 -58.47 -5.66
CA PHE A 5 -17.79 -57.94 -5.38
C PHE A 5 -16.77 -59.04 -5.04
N THR A 6 -15.47 -58.81 -5.27
CA THR A 6 -14.37 -59.01 -4.28
C THR A 6 -13.03 -58.39 -4.75
N PRO A 7 -12.09 -58.07 -3.84
CA PRO A 7 -10.94 -57.18 -4.07
C PRO A 7 -9.58 -57.91 -4.19
N VAL A 8 -8.54 -57.22 -4.67
CA VAL A 8 -7.14 -57.70 -4.70
C VAL A 8 -6.17 -56.69 -4.07
N THR A 9 -5.15 -57.24 -3.45
CA THR A 9 -4.36 -56.83 -2.28
C THR A 9 -3.16 -55.89 -2.52
N ARG A 10 -2.78 -55.19 -1.44
CA ARG A 10 -1.52 -54.44 -1.26
C ARG A 10 -0.29 -55.30 -1.52
N LYS A 11 0.71 -54.73 -2.21
CA LYS A 11 2.12 -55.13 -2.10
C LYS A 11 2.93 -54.03 -1.42
N ASN A 12 3.60 -54.41 -0.33
CA ASN A 12 4.61 -53.64 0.38
C ASN A 12 5.86 -53.46 -0.51
N ILE A 13 6.38 -52.24 -0.59
CA ILE A 13 7.77 -51.98 -1.00
C ILE A 13 8.51 -51.49 0.24
N LEU A 14 9.48 -52.29 0.67
CA LEU A 14 10.45 -51.99 1.71
C LEU A 14 11.50 -51.02 1.13
N LEU A 15 11.67 -49.85 1.74
CA LEU A 15 12.84 -48.99 1.54
C LEU A 15 13.73 -49.07 2.77
N ASN A 16 14.87 -49.76 2.63
CA ASN A 16 16.00 -49.68 3.54
C ASN A 16 16.81 -48.43 3.18
N HIS A 17 16.98 -47.50 4.13
CA HIS A 17 18.06 -46.51 4.12
C HIS A 17 18.78 -46.54 5.48
N PRO A 18 20.11 -46.72 5.53
CA PRO A 18 20.89 -46.65 6.77
C PRO A 18 21.14 -45.19 7.20
N PRO A 19 21.36 -44.93 8.51
CA PRO A 19 21.59 -43.59 9.02
C PRO A 19 23.05 -43.19 8.82
N GLN A 20 23.31 -42.09 8.11
CA GLN A 20 24.64 -41.48 8.12
C GLN A 20 24.73 -40.40 9.19
N LYS A 21 25.72 -40.60 10.07
CA LYS A 21 26.07 -39.80 11.23
C LYS A 21 26.64 -38.43 10.83
N MET A 22 26.28 -37.39 11.57
CA MET A 22 26.97 -36.10 11.59
C MET A 22 28.41 -36.30 12.11
N ASN A 23 29.39 -35.72 11.43
CA ASN A 23 30.73 -35.54 11.98
C ASN A 23 31.04 -34.04 12.13
N VAL A 24 31.36 -33.66 13.36
CA VAL A 24 31.75 -32.34 13.83
C VAL A 24 33.27 -32.33 13.84
N GLN A 25 33.91 -31.69 12.85
CA GLN A 25 35.26 -31.10 12.93
C GLN A 25 35.68 -30.56 11.55
N SER A 26 35.28 -29.31 11.29
CA SER A 26 35.96 -28.39 10.38
C SER A 26 35.48 -26.98 10.75
N LEU A 27 35.74 -26.62 12.01
CA LEU A 27 35.70 -25.24 12.45
C LEU A 27 36.89 -24.52 11.82
N GLY A 28 36.61 -23.49 11.04
CA GLY A 28 37.61 -22.55 10.55
C GLY A 28 37.96 -22.70 9.08
N PHE A 29 37.03 -22.33 8.18
CA PHE A 29 37.34 -21.64 6.91
C PHE A 29 36.08 -21.28 6.08
N LYS A 30 35.00 -20.73 6.66
CA LYS A 30 33.85 -20.19 5.88
C LYS A 30 33.18 -18.97 6.52
N ALA A 31 33.96 -18.02 7.03
CA ALA A 31 33.46 -16.72 7.50
C ALA A 31 33.72 -15.56 6.51
N TYR A 32 34.21 -15.85 5.31
CA TYR A 32 34.55 -14.84 4.29
C TYR A 32 34.04 -15.28 2.91
N LEU A 33 32.72 -15.39 2.73
CA LEU A 33 32.05 -15.46 1.42
C LEU A 33 30.52 -15.54 1.63
N CYS A 34 29.95 -14.49 2.21
CA CYS A 34 28.52 -14.18 2.03
C CYS A 34 28.33 -12.67 1.80
N VAL A 35 29.26 -12.08 1.07
CA VAL A 35 29.10 -10.80 0.37
C VAL A 35 29.27 -11.20 -1.09
N THR A 36 28.19 -11.14 -1.89
CA THR A 36 28.05 -11.54 -3.32
C THR A 36 27.16 -12.75 -3.63
N CYS A 37 26.38 -13.29 -2.68
CA CYS A 37 25.10 -13.89 -3.11
C CYS A 37 24.15 -12.74 -3.45
N GLY A 38 24.34 -12.19 -4.65
CA GLY A 38 23.25 -11.54 -5.34
C GLY A 38 22.12 -12.56 -5.36
N PHE A 39 21.07 -12.27 -4.59
CA PHE A 39 19.75 -12.81 -4.86
C PHE A 39 19.45 -12.39 -6.30
N THR A 40 19.83 -13.23 -7.26
CA THR A 40 19.30 -13.11 -8.60
C THR A 40 17.84 -13.54 -8.44
N ALA A 41 17.00 -12.53 -8.24
CA ALA A 41 15.56 -12.62 -8.14
C ALA A 41 14.97 -13.03 -9.50
N LYS A 42 15.41 -14.18 -10.03
CA LYS A 42 15.03 -14.69 -11.35
C LYS A 42 13.53 -14.99 -11.45
N GLY A 43 12.80 -14.99 -10.32
CA GLY A 43 11.33 -15.04 -10.27
C GLY A 43 10.62 -13.71 -9.96
N ALA A 44 11.22 -12.81 -9.17
CA ALA A 44 10.53 -11.58 -8.73
C ALA A 44 10.56 -10.45 -9.79
N HIS A 45 11.38 -10.58 -10.83
CA HIS A 45 11.60 -9.50 -11.80
C HIS A 45 10.59 -9.40 -12.94
N LYS A 46 9.81 -10.44 -13.27
CA LYS A 46 9.04 -10.44 -14.54
C LYS A 46 7.81 -9.51 -14.53
N TYR A 47 7.28 -9.16 -13.36
CA TYR A 47 6.10 -8.29 -13.25
C TYR A 47 6.23 -7.13 -12.24
N SER A 48 7.43 -6.87 -11.72
CA SER A 48 7.66 -5.69 -10.88
C SER A 48 7.52 -4.37 -11.66
N CYS A 49 7.62 -4.37 -13.00
CA CYS A 49 7.22 -3.24 -13.87
C CYS A 49 7.49 -3.53 -15.34
N PRO A 50 6.56 -3.26 -16.29
CA PRO A 50 5.79 -2.01 -16.41
C PRO A 50 4.26 -2.22 -16.37
N LYS A 51 3.53 -1.20 -15.86
CA LYS A 51 2.09 -1.18 -15.48
C LYS A 51 1.76 -1.61 -14.05
N ALA A 52 2.62 -1.30 -13.07
CA ALA A 52 2.20 -1.34 -11.66
C ALA A 52 0.95 -0.46 -11.48
N CYS A 53 -0.03 -0.93 -10.72
CA CYS A 53 -1.26 -0.18 -10.53
C CYS A 53 -0.99 1.11 -9.75
N GLU A 54 -1.52 2.24 -10.23
CA GLU A 54 -1.46 3.52 -9.50
C GLU A 54 -2.12 3.44 -8.11
N VAL A 55 -3.10 2.55 -7.97
CA VAL A 55 -3.75 2.26 -6.69
C VAL A 55 -3.05 1.07 -6.04
N PRO A 56 -2.33 1.26 -4.91
CA PRO A 56 -1.71 0.15 -4.20
C PRO A 56 -2.79 -0.71 -3.53
N PHE A 57 -2.69 -2.02 -3.66
CA PHE A 57 -3.59 -2.98 -3.02
C PHE A 57 -2.89 -4.30 -2.76
N ASN A 58 -3.38 -5.02 -1.74
CA ASN A 58 -2.89 -6.33 -1.34
C ASN A 58 -3.98 -7.40 -1.51
N SER A 59 -3.58 -8.63 -1.80
CA SER A 59 -4.50 -9.77 -1.77
C SER A 59 -4.89 -10.11 -0.33
N VAL A 60 -6.18 -10.36 -0.11
CA VAL A 60 -6.75 -10.77 1.18
C VAL A 60 -7.11 -12.26 1.15
N GLY A 61 -7.60 -12.75 0.00
CA GLY A 61 -7.79 -14.17 -0.28
C GLY A 61 -9.18 -14.52 -0.82
N CYS A 62 -9.46 -15.83 -0.86
CA CYS A 62 -10.69 -16.39 -1.41
C CYS A 62 -11.79 -16.53 -0.35
N TYR A 63 -12.99 -16.06 -0.66
CA TYR A 63 -14.16 -16.09 0.22
C TYR A 63 -15.40 -16.53 -0.55
N LYS A 64 -16.34 -17.18 0.14
CA LYS A 64 -17.64 -17.52 -0.45
C LYS A 64 -18.50 -16.27 -0.59
N ASP A 65 -19.39 -16.27 -1.57
CA ASP A 65 -20.36 -15.22 -1.84
C ASP A 65 -21.74 -15.82 -2.08
N MET A 66 -22.80 -15.02 -1.98
CA MET A 66 -24.17 -15.45 -2.26
C MET A 66 -24.88 -14.46 -3.19
N PRO A 67 -25.65 -14.91 -4.20
CA PRO A 67 -26.30 -14.05 -5.18
C PRO A 67 -27.27 -13.04 -4.57
N ASP A 68 -28.14 -13.53 -3.70
CA ASP A 68 -29.27 -12.76 -3.16
C ASP A 68 -28.88 -11.91 -1.95
N ASP A 69 -27.68 -12.17 -1.41
CA ASP A 69 -27.12 -11.47 -0.25
C ASP A 69 -25.61 -11.34 -0.45
N ARG A 70 -25.18 -10.53 -1.41
CA ARG A 70 -23.75 -10.38 -1.76
C ARG A 70 -22.91 -9.88 -0.58
N ALA A 71 -21.73 -10.46 -0.39
CA ALA A 71 -20.75 -10.01 0.62
C ALA A 71 -20.15 -8.63 0.28
N LEU A 72 -20.09 -8.32 -1.01
CA LEU A 72 -19.74 -7.01 -1.55
C LEU A 72 -20.84 -6.64 -2.55
N PRO A 73 -21.82 -5.79 -2.18
CA PRO A 73 -23.08 -5.67 -2.90
C PRO A 73 -23.04 -4.79 -4.15
N VAL A 74 -21.95 -4.06 -4.39
CA VAL A 74 -21.87 -3.08 -5.47
C VAL A 74 -21.03 -3.62 -6.63
N LEU A 75 -21.67 -3.93 -7.76
CA LEU A 75 -20.99 -4.23 -9.01
C LEU A 75 -20.45 -2.93 -9.61
N LEU A 76 -19.13 -2.82 -9.71
CA LEU A 76 -18.43 -1.63 -10.20
C LEU A 76 -18.01 -1.73 -11.66
N LEU A 77 -17.62 -2.92 -12.11
CA LEU A 77 -17.24 -3.21 -13.49
C LEU A 77 -17.70 -4.61 -13.88
N TYR A 78 -18.19 -4.75 -15.10
CA TYR A 78 -18.58 -6.02 -15.68
C TYR A 78 -18.05 -6.17 -17.11
N GLU A 79 -16.95 -6.89 -17.28
CA GLU A 79 -16.23 -7.02 -18.57
C GLU A 79 -16.57 -8.32 -19.31
N ARG A 80 -17.73 -8.91 -18.99
CA ARG A 80 -18.26 -10.11 -19.67
C ARG A 80 -19.53 -9.83 -20.46
N ASP A 81 -20.06 -8.61 -20.40
CA ASP A 81 -21.27 -8.21 -21.11
C ASP A 81 -21.16 -6.77 -21.64
N GLU A 82 -21.14 -6.62 -22.96
CA GLU A 82 -20.98 -5.32 -23.63
C GLU A 82 -22.22 -4.43 -23.49
N THR A 83 -23.36 -5.04 -23.14
CA THR A 83 -24.64 -4.36 -22.94
C THR A 83 -24.80 -3.83 -21.51
N SER A 84 -23.88 -4.18 -20.60
CA SER A 84 -23.93 -3.76 -19.21
C SER A 84 -23.77 -2.25 -19.05
N VAL A 85 -24.59 -1.66 -18.16
CA VAL A 85 -24.46 -0.26 -17.73
C VAL A 85 -23.15 0.03 -16.97
N VAL A 86 -22.49 -1.01 -16.46
CA VAL A 86 -21.19 -0.93 -15.78
C VAL A 86 -20.10 -1.68 -16.57
N LYS A 87 -20.22 -1.74 -17.90
CA LYS A 87 -19.18 -2.34 -18.74
C LYS A 87 -17.82 -1.67 -18.52
N GLY A 88 -16.75 -2.46 -18.58
CA GLY A 88 -15.40 -1.91 -18.59
C GLY A 88 -14.99 -1.42 -19.96
N ASP A 89 -13.89 -0.67 -20.01
CA ASP A 89 -13.27 -0.18 -21.26
C ASP A 89 -12.59 -1.31 -22.05
N GLN A 90 -12.46 -2.48 -21.45
CA GLN A 90 -11.92 -3.69 -22.04
C GLN A 90 -12.87 -4.85 -21.80
N PHE A 91 -12.79 -5.87 -22.64
CA PHE A 91 -13.53 -7.10 -22.47
C PHE A 91 -12.62 -8.24 -22.04
N LEU A 92 -13.19 -9.24 -21.37
CA LEU A 92 -12.48 -10.46 -21.01
C LEU A 92 -11.93 -11.14 -22.26
N VAL A 93 -10.60 -11.28 -22.34
CA VAL A 93 -9.90 -12.07 -23.35
C VAL A 93 -9.27 -13.28 -22.67
N SER A 94 -9.96 -14.42 -22.70
CA SER A 94 -9.55 -15.67 -22.04
C SER A 94 -8.15 -16.14 -22.44
N GLU A 95 -7.81 -16.04 -23.73
CA GLU A 95 -6.49 -16.39 -24.29
C GLU A 95 -5.34 -15.53 -23.73
N LYS A 96 -5.65 -14.39 -23.11
CA LYS A 96 -4.68 -13.46 -22.52
C LYS A 96 -4.87 -13.31 -21.01
N TRP A 97 -5.45 -14.32 -20.34
CA TRP A 97 -5.75 -14.31 -18.90
C TRP A 97 -4.57 -13.83 -18.04
N GLU A 98 -3.36 -14.31 -18.33
CA GLU A 98 -2.15 -13.96 -17.58
C GLU A 98 -1.93 -12.44 -17.52
N LYS A 99 -2.24 -11.74 -18.62
CA LYS A 99 -2.11 -10.28 -18.75
C LYS A 99 -3.38 -9.56 -18.33
N TYR A 100 -4.55 -10.12 -18.65
CA TYR A 100 -5.85 -9.53 -18.37
C TYR A 100 -6.06 -9.34 -16.87
N LEU A 101 -5.80 -10.37 -16.05
CA LEU A 101 -6.17 -10.35 -14.65
C LEU A 101 -5.49 -9.23 -13.83
N PRO A 102 -4.17 -8.99 -13.94
CA PRO A 102 -3.54 -7.85 -13.27
C PRO A 102 -4.09 -6.48 -13.71
N GLU A 103 -4.35 -6.31 -15.01
CA GLU A 103 -4.89 -5.05 -15.55
C GLU A 103 -6.34 -4.83 -15.08
N PHE A 104 -7.16 -5.88 -15.06
CA PHE A 104 -8.53 -5.84 -14.55
C PHE A 104 -8.58 -5.55 -13.05
N ALA A 105 -7.71 -6.19 -12.24
CA ALA A 105 -7.59 -5.90 -10.82
C ALA A 105 -7.28 -4.41 -10.58
N CYS A 106 -6.40 -3.82 -11.38
CA CYS A 106 -6.08 -2.40 -11.27
C CYS A 106 -7.26 -1.49 -11.62
N ARG A 107 -8.00 -1.78 -12.71
CA ARG A 107 -9.21 -1.02 -13.07
C ARG A 107 -10.26 -1.10 -11.96
N CYS A 108 -10.44 -2.29 -11.39
CA CYS A 108 -11.34 -2.51 -10.27
C CYS A 108 -10.92 -1.70 -9.02
N ALA A 109 -9.63 -1.74 -8.66
CA ALA A 109 -9.08 -0.96 -7.56
C ALA A 109 -9.28 0.56 -7.74
N LYS A 110 -9.05 1.08 -8.97
CA LYS A 110 -9.30 2.48 -9.31
C LYS A 110 -10.77 2.86 -9.11
N ARG A 111 -11.70 2.01 -9.58
CA ARG A 111 -13.14 2.27 -9.49
C ARG A 111 -13.65 2.23 -8.04
N ALA A 112 -13.16 1.28 -7.25
CA ALA A 112 -13.48 1.15 -5.83
C ALA A 112 -12.91 2.33 -5.03
N LYS A 113 -11.64 2.68 -5.22
CA LYS A 113 -11.01 3.84 -4.57
C LYS A 113 -11.75 5.14 -4.91
N GLY A 114 -12.15 5.33 -6.17
CA GLY A 114 -12.93 6.49 -6.61
C GLY A 114 -14.32 6.61 -5.96
N ARG A 115 -14.84 5.56 -5.33
CA ARG A 115 -16.06 5.58 -4.51
C ARG A 115 -15.80 5.66 -3.00
N GLY A 116 -14.55 5.79 -2.57
CA GLY A 116 -14.17 5.75 -1.15
C GLY A 116 -14.23 4.36 -0.51
N TYR A 117 -14.26 3.30 -1.33
CA TYR A 117 -14.31 1.92 -0.83
C TYR A 117 -12.90 1.41 -0.52
N THR A 118 -12.78 0.59 0.52
CA THR A 118 -11.50 0.07 1.02
C THR A 118 -11.21 -1.37 0.58
N PHE A 119 -12.23 -2.07 0.07
CA PHE A 119 -12.11 -3.44 -0.43
C PHE A 119 -12.72 -3.55 -1.83
N PHE A 120 -12.18 -4.45 -2.64
CA PHE A 120 -12.83 -4.91 -3.86
C PHE A 120 -12.63 -6.40 -4.02
N ALA A 121 -13.45 -7.06 -4.83
CA ALA A 121 -13.27 -8.45 -5.18
C ALA A 121 -13.42 -8.68 -6.67
N LEU A 122 -12.65 -9.65 -7.16
CA LEU A 122 -12.82 -10.18 -8.50
C LEU A 122 -13.56 -11.50 -8.40
N GLN A 123 -14.69 -11.56 -9.10
CA GLN A 123 -15.55 -12.74 -9.20
C GLN A 123 -15.75 -13.10 -10.67
N PHE A 124 -15.99 -14.39 -10.89
CA PHE A 124 -16.39 -14.98 -12.17
C PHE A 124 -15.57 -14.47 -13.37
N CYS A 125 -14.26 -14.34 -13.18
CA CYS A 125 -13.26 -13.97 -14.20
C CYS A 125 -13.50 -12.66 -14.98
N GLY A 126 -14.37 -11.76 -14.51
CA GLY A 126 -14.62 -10.47 -15.19
C GLY A 126 -15.61 -9.55 -14.48
N GLU A 127 -15.95 -9.85 -13.23
CA GLU A 127 -16.81 -9.01 -12.39
C GLU A 127 -15.98 -8.37 -11.27
N CYS A 128 -16.18 -7.08 -11.10
CA CYS A 128 -15.56 -6.27 -10.06
C CYS A 128 -16.62 -5.86 -9.05
N TRP A 129 -16.58 -6.44 -7.85
CA TRP A 129 -17.51 -6.20 -6.77
C TRP A 129 -16.87 -5.38 -5.64
N SER A 130 -17.64 -4.57 -4.93
CA SER A 130 -17.17 -3.75 -3.80
C SER A 130 -18.34 -3.30 -2.90
N GLY A 131 -18.13 -2.37 -1.97
CA GLY A 131 -19.15 -1.86 -1.06
C GLY A 131 -18.63 -0.76 -0.11
N PRO A 132 -19.53 0.02 0.51
CA PRO A 132 -19.19 1.12 1.41
C PRO A 132 -18.42 0.68 2.66
N THR A 133 -17.48 1.51 3.10
CA THR A 133 -16.76 1.41 4.39
C THR A 133 -17.68 2.01 5.48
N PRO A 134 -17.87 1.40 6.68
CA PRO A 134 -16.92 0.62 7.46
C PRO A 134 -17.10 -0.91 7.41
N THR A 135 -17.96 -1.45 6.54
CA THR A 135 -18.24 -2.90 6.52
C THR A 135 -17.21 -3.73 5.76
N GLY A 136 -15.94 -3.33 5.83
CA GLY A 136 -14.77 -4.10 5.38
C GLY A 136 -14.53 -5.42 6.13
N LYS A 137 -15.53 -5.96 6.85
CA LYS A 137 -15.55 -7.33 7.40
C LYS A 137 -16.58 -8.23 6.69
N GLU A 138 -17.54 -7.65 5.96
CA GLU A 138 -18.61 -8.40 5.28
C GLU A 138 -18.11 -9.24 4.12
N TYR A 139 -16.98 -8.88 3.51
CA TYR A 139 -16.36 -9.69 2.46
C TYR A 139 -16.14 -11.16 2.89
N SER A 140 -16.03 -11.39 4.21
CA SER A 140 -15.81 -12.70 4.82
C SER A 140 -17.06 -13.34 5.43
N LYS A 141 -18.25 -12.74 5.26
CA LYS A 141 -19.48 -13.15 5.98
C LYS A 141 -19.87 -14.61 5.79
N TYR A 142 -19.53 -15.21 4.64
CA TYR A 142 -19.77 -16.64 4.36
C TYR A 142 -18.56 -17.54 4.56
N GLY A 143 -17.50 -17.00 5.14
CA GLY A 143 -16.25 -17.72 5.41
C GLY A 143 -15.37 -17.90 4.19
N LYS A 144 -14.27 -18.63 4.41
CA LYS A 144 -13.26 -18.91 3.39
C LYS A 144 -13.85 -19.75 2.25
N GLY A 145 -13.50 -19.36 1.03
CA GLY A 145 -13.77 -20.09 -0.18
C GLY A 145 -12.50 -20.76 -0.70
N ASP A 146 -12.66 -21.69 -1.63
CA ASP A 146 -11.54 -22.42 -2.23
C ASP A 146 -11.60 -22.50 -3.76
N LYS A 147 -12.64 -21.91 -4.36
CA LYS A 147 -12.81 -21.78 -5.81
C LYS A 147 -12.33 -20.41 -6.30
N CYS A 148 -11.03 -20.16 -6.14
CA CYS A 148 -10.36 -19.02 -6.77
C CYS A 148 -9.13 -19.48 -7.52
N ASN A 149 -8.93 -18.92 -8.70
CA ASN A 149 -7.85 -19.27 -9.61
C ASN A 149 -6.84 -18.14 -9.73
N SER A 150 -5.60 -18.51 -9.94
CA SER A 150 -4.52 -17.59 -10.26
C SER A 150 -4.56 -17.17 -11.72
N ARG A 151 -3.61 -16.31 -12.10
CA ARG A 151 -3.35 -15.93 -13.49
C ARG A 151 -2.62 -17.00 -14.30
N GLU A 152 -2.14 -18.08 -13.66
CA GLU A 152 -1.26 -19.09 -14.28
C GLU A 152 -2.03 -20.33 -14.73
N ILE A 153 -1.54 -20.96 -15.80
CA ILE A 153 -2.04 -22.25 -16.29
C ILE A 153 -1.18 -23.37 -15.68
N ASP A 154 -1.84 -24.43 -15.24
CA ASP A 154 -1.22 -25.69 -14.85
C ASP A 154 -0.86 -26.48 -16.10
N GLU A 155 0.45 -26.61 -16.38
CA GLU A 155 0.97 -27.25 -17.59
C GLU A 155 0.58 -28.74 -17.70
N GLY A 156 0.28 -29.39 -16.57
CA GLY A 156 -0.12 -30.80 -16.53
C GLY A 156 -1.61 -31.06 -16.81
N SER A 157 -2.45 -30.02 -16.76
CA SER A 157 -3.90 -30.18 -16.88
C SER A 157 -4.57 -29.16 -17.82
N GLU A 158 -3.81 -28.21 -18.37
CA GLU A 158 -4.29 -27.10 -19.21
C GLU A 158 -5.38 -26.25 -18.52
N LYS A 159 -5.48 -26.34 -17.18
CA LYS A 159 -6.46 -25.60 -16.36
C LYS A 159 -5.75 -24.47 -15.62
N LEU A 160 -6.50 -23.43 -15.27
CA LEU A 160 -5.97 -22.40 -14.37
C LEU A 160 -5.58 -23.01 -13.02
N LYS A 161 -4.40 -22.65 -12.51
CA LYS A 161 -3.94 -23.06 -11.19
C LYS A 161 -4.87 -22.48 -10.12
N LYS A 162 -5.05 -23.25 -9.04
CA LYS A 162 -5.69 -22.75 -7.83
C LYS A 162 -4.85 -21.62 -7.25
N CYS A 163 -5.50 -20.56 -6.79
CA CYS A 163 -4.80 -19.43 -6.20
C CYS A 163 -4.00 -19.84 -4.96
N GLY A 164 -2.69 -19.63 -5.01
CA GLY A 164 -1.73 -19.94 -3.96
C GLY A 164 -1.74 -18.94 -2.80
N LYS A 165 -1.10 -19.32 -1.69
CA LYS A 165 -0.86 -18.38 -0.57
C LYS A 165 0.20 -17.36 -1.00
N GLY A 166 -0.10 -16.08 -0.83
CA GLY A 166 0.81 -14.99 -1.21
C GLY A 166 0.70 -14.58 -2.68
N GLU A 167 -0.07 -15.30 -3.49
CA GLU A 167 -0.31 -14.87 -4.86
C GLU A 167 -1.10 -13.56 -4.88
N ARG A 168 -0.61 -12.62 -5.67
CA ARG A 168 -1.17 -11.28 -5.74
C ARG A 168 -2.42 -11.20 -6.59
N PHE A 169 -2.45 -11.87 -7.75
CA PHE A 169 -3.49 -11.71 -8.75
C PHE A 169 -4.28 -13.00 -8.95
N CYS A 170 -5.48 -13.01 -8.38
CA CYS A 170 -6.43 -14.11 -8.49
C CYS A 170 -7.86 -13.61 -8.71
N ALA A 171 -8.71 -14.48 -9.22
CA ALA A 171 -10.15 -14.23 -9.35
C ALA A 171 -10.94 -15.42 -8.80
N GLY A 172 -12.08 -15.14 -8.20
CA GLY A 172 -13.01 -16.18 -7.82
C GLY A 172 -13.80 -16.73 -9.00
N HIS A 173 -14.32 -17.93 -8.85
CA HIS A 173 -15.38 -18.50 -9.70
C HIS A 173 -16.75 -17.94 -9.32
N GLU A 174 -17.81 -18.49 -9.91
CA GLU A 174 -19.18 -18.25 -9.46
C GLU A 174 -19.29 -18.39 -7.94
N TRP A 175 -19.92 -17.39 -7.32
CA TRP A 175 -20.20 -17.35 -5.88
C TRP A 175 -18.94 -17.38 -5.00
N HIS A 176 -17.81 -16.95 -5.55
CA HIS A 176 -16.56 -16.80 -4.83
C HIS A 176 -15.92 -15.46 -5.13
N ASN A 177 -15.57 -14.73 -4.08
CA ASN A 177 -14.87 -13.47 -4.16
C ASN A 177 -13.39 -13.71 -3.89
N TYR A 178 -12.51 -13.37 -4.83
CA TYR A 178 -11.12 -13.13 -4.47
C TYR A 178 -10.97 -11.67 -4.05
N VAL A 179 -10.79 -11.45 -2.76
CA VAL A 179 -10.87 -10.14 -2.11
C VAL A 179 -9.50 -9.50 -2.05
N TYR A 180 -9.50 -8.19 -2.27
CA TYR A 180 -8.35 -7.29 -2.22
C TYR A 180 -8.62 -6.14 -1.25
N TYR A 181 -7.57 -5.69 -0.56
CA TYR A 181 -7.60 -4.52 0.30
C TYR A 181 -6.85 -3.39 -0.38
N ILE A 182 -7.51 -2.25 -0.58
CA ILE A 182 -6.89 -1.04 -1.12
C ILE A 182 -6.09 -0.41 0.01
N LYS A 183 -4.78 -0.28 -0.20
CA LYS A 183 -3.91 0.40 0.75
C LYS A 183 -4.30 1.89 0.76
N PRO A 184 -4.59 2.48 1.93
CA PRO A 184 -4.80 3.92 2.01
C PRO A 184 -3.52 4.64 1.57
N ASP A 185 -3.69 5.84 1.03
CA ASP A 185 -2.56 6.74 0.84
C ASP A 185 -2.03 7.15 2.23
N CYS A 186 -0.78 7.62 2.29
CA CYS A 186 -0.26 8.17 3.54
C CYS A 186 -1.07 9.42 3.91
N ASP A 187 -1.45 9.53 5.18
CA ASP A 187 -2.10 10.71 5.75
C ASP A 187 -1.13 11.89 5.95
N LEU A 188 0.18 11.62 5.89
CA LEU A 188 1.22 12.63 5.85
C LEU A 188 1.59 12.98 4.41
N GLU A 189 1.63 14.28 4.14
CA GLU A 189 2.15 14.82 2.88
C GLU A 189 3.68 14.94 2.95
N PHE A 190 4.34 14.38 1.95
CA PHE A 190 5.79 14.48 1.77
C PHE A 190 6.17 14.36 0.30
N GLU A 191 7.29 15.00 -0.03
CA GLU A 191 7.89 14.96 -1.36
C GLU A 191 9.19 14.16 -1.34
N LYS A 192 9.52 13.55 -2.48
CA LYS A 192 10.85 12.98 -2.72
C LYS A 192 11.80 14.11 -3.11
N VAL A 193 12.82 14.32 -2.30
CA VAL A 193 13.87 15.31 -2.53
C VAL A 193 14.89 14.81 -3.56
N GLY A 194 15.26 13.54 -3.51
CA GLY A 194 16.22 12.97 -4.45
C GLY A 194 16.92 11.71 -3.95
N CYS A 195 17.99 11.33 -4.65
CA CYS A 195 18.83 10.19 -4.32
C CYS A 195 20.26 10.68 -4.00
N PHE A 196 20.77 10.36 -2.82
CA PHE A 196 22.02 10.92 -2.29
C PHE A 196 22.91 9.82 -1.74
N ALA A 197 24.22 9.95 -1.94
CA ALA A 197 25.18 9.01 -1.39
C ALA A 197 25.19 9.11 0.15
N ASP A 198 25.61 8.03 0.78
CA ASP A 198 25.90 7.97 2.21
C ASP A 198 27.16 7.17 2.36
N ASN A 199 28.29 7.86 2.59
CA ASN A 199 29.58 7.22 2.67
C ASN A 199 29.82 6.58 4.06
N HIS A 200 28.86 6.68 4.99
CA HIS A 200 28.95 6.17 6.36
C HIS A 200 30.19 6.70 7.11
N HIS A 201 30.59 7.93 6.83
CA HIS A 201 31.66 8.58 7.59
C HIS A 201 31.25 8.72 9.06
N LYS A 202 32.00 8.09 9.96
CA LYS A 202 31.69 8.05 11.39
C LYS A 202 31.56 9.48 11.95
N GLY A 203 30.38 9.83 12.46
CA GLY A 203 30.10 11.15 13.03
C GLY A 203 29.79 12.25 12.00
N ALA A 204 29.78 11.93 10.71
CA ALA A 204 29.48 12.86 9.62
C ALA A 204 28.50 12.25 8.60
N GLN A 205 27.63 11.35 9.08
CA GLN A 205 26.65 10.69 8.23
C GLN A 205 25.56 11.68 7.80
N PRO A 206 25.15 11.70 6.52
CA PRO A 206 24.15 12.67 6.04
C PRO A 206 22.83 12.64 6.82
N LEU A 207 22.40 11.44 7.22
CA LEU A 207 21.24 11.19 8.08
C LEU A 207 21.70 10.33 9.27
N PRO A 208 21.99 10.93 10.43
CA PRO A 208 22.71 10.25 11.50
C PRO A 208 21.86 9.28 12.34
N ASP A 209 20.54 9.42 12.34
CA ASP A 209 19.66 8.68 13.23
C ASP A 209 18.97 7.51 12.50
N TYR A 210 19.31 6.27 12.89
CA TYR A 210 18.64 5.05 12.42
C TYR A 210 17.36 4.80 13.23
N ILE A 211 16.22 5.25 12.72
CA ILE A 211 14.98 5.36 13.51
C ILE A 211 13.99 4.22 13.31
N MET A 212 14.11 3.43 12.24
CA MET A 212 13.28 2.24 12.01
C MET A 212 13.93 1.27 11.02
N SER A 213 13.76 -0.04 11.22
CA SER A 213 14.25 -1.09 10.32
C SER A 213 13.22 -2.18 10.03
N ASP A 214 13.13 -2.58 8.76
CA ASP A 214 12.44 -3.79 8.30
C ASP A 214 13.44 -4.90 7.88
N ARG A 215 14.74 -4.64 8.04
CA ARG A 215 15.82 -5.55 7.62
C ARG A 215 16.23 -6.54 8.70
N ASP A 216 16.17 -6.11 9.94
CA ASP A 216 16.75 -6.83 11.07
C ASP A 216 15.75 -6.96 12.22
N LYS A 217 15.09 -8.12 12.30
CA LYS A 217 14.17 -8.46 13.39
C LYS A 217 14.84 -8.54 14.78
N SER A 218 16.17 -8.60 14.84
CA SER A 218 16.90 -8.64 16.11
C SER A 218 17.04 -7.24 16.74
N ARG A 219 16.87 -6.18 15.96
CA ARG A 219 16.84 -4.78 16.42
C ARG A 219 15.49 -4.44 17.03
N THR A 220 15.15 -5.08 18.15
CA THR A 220 13.85 -4.90 18.82
C THR A 220 13.58 -3.46 19.28
N ASP A 221 14.61 -2.62 19.35
CA ASP A 221 14.52 -1.19 19.65
C ASP A 221 13.94 -0.35 18.50
N ILE A 222 14.10 -0.78 17.25
CA ILE A 222 13.69 -0.03 16.05
C ILE A 222 13.01 -0.90 14.97
N PHE A 223 12.79 -2.18 15.21
CA PHE A 223 12.10 -3.06 14.28
C PHE A 223 10.64 -2.64 14.13
N SER A 224 10.18 -2.44 12.90
CA SER A 224 8.82 -1.93 12.66
C SER A 224 7.70 -2.95 12.90
N GLY A 225 8.04 -4.23 13.08
CA GLY A 225 7.09 -5.34 13.01
C GLY A 225 6.95 -5.94 11.60
N HIS A 226 7.56 -5.35 10.58
CA HIS A 226 7.48 -5.77 9.18
C HIS A 226 8.85 -6.21 8.65
N LEU A 227 8.86 -7.25 7.83
CA LEU A 227 10.02 -7.58 6.99
C LEU A 227 9.83 -6.99 5.60
N ILE A 228 10.93 -6.77 4.88
CA ILE A 228 10.87 -6.36 3.47
C ILE A 228 10.03 -7.38 2.68
N ASP A 229 8.95 -6.89 2.07
CA ASP A 229 8.14 -7.68 1.15
C ASP A 229 8.71 -7.54 -0.27
N TRP A 230 9.68 -8.39 -0.57
CA TRP A 230 10.36 -8.40 -1.87
C TRP A 230 9.42 -8.75 -3.03
N GLU A 231 8.35 -9.51 -2.75
CA GLU A 231 7.38 -9.96 -3.74
C GLU A 231 6.37 -8.86 -4.08
N HIS A 232 5.98 -8.06 -3.08
CA HIS A 232 5.01 -6.96 -3.22
C HIS A 232 5.65 -5.58 -3.04
N TRP A 233 6.87 -5.43 -3.54
CA TRP A 233 7.72 -4.25 -3.38
C TRP A 233 7.05 -2.91 -3.72
N ASP A 234 6.25 -2.86 -4.78
CA ASP A 234 5.53 -1.67 -5.24
C ASP A 234 4.46 -1.17 -4.25
N THR A 235 3.96 -2.05 -3.38
CA THR A 235 3.04 -1.71 -2.28
C THR A 235 3.78 -1.52 -0.95
N TYR A 236 4.85 -2.27 -0.73
CA TYR A 236 5.70 -2.17 0.46
C TYR A 236 6.44 -0.83 0.50
N LEU A 237 6.99 -0.36 -0.62
CA LEU A 237 7.82 0.83 -0.63
C LEU A 237 7.06 2.12 -0.21
N PRO A 238 5.83 2.40 -0.71
CA PRO A 238 5.01 3.49 -0.19
C PRO A 238 4.67 3.36 1.30
N ASP A 239 4.38 2.14 1.75
CA ASP A 239 4.05 1.83 3.15
C ASP A 239 5.26 2.10 4.06
N LEU A 240 6.45 1.66 3.66
CA LEU A 240 7.72 1.96 4.31
C LEU A 240 7.98 3.47 4.40
N ALA A 241 7.80 4.20 3.28
CA ALA A 241 7.97 5.64 3.25
C ALA A 241 7.02 6.34 4.23
N CYS A 242 5.75 5.92 4.27
CA CYS A 242 4.75 6.49 5.17
C CYS A 242 5.10 6.23 6.64
N ARG A 243 5.44 5.00 7.02
CA ARG A 243 5.88 4.69 8.39
C ARG A 243 7.11 5.49 8.81
N CYS A 244 8.08 5.64 7.90
CA CYS A 244 9.26 6.46 8.15
C CYS A 244 8.89 7.95 8.36
N ALA A 245 7.98 8.48 7.53
CA ALA A 245 7.47 9.84 7.65
C ALA A 245 6.82 10.10 9.03
N HIS A 246 6.04 9.16 9.56
CA HIS A 246 5.43 9.27 10.89
C HIS A 246 6.47 9.38 12.00
N ILE A 247 7.45 8.48 12.02
CA ILE A 247 8.48 8.46 13.08
C ILE A 247 9.33 9.74 13.02
N THR A 248 9.65 10.23 11.81
CA THR A 248 10.33 11.51 11.61
C THR A 248 9.49 12.68 12.16
N LYS A 249 8.18 12.71 11.87
CA LYS A 249 7.26 13.74 12.38
C LYS A 249 7.16 13.71 13.91
N GLU A 250 7.02 12.52 14.50
CA GLU A 250 6.94 12.32 15.97
C GLU A 250 8.19 12.82 16.69
N LYS A 251 9.35 12.75 16.04
CA LYS A 251 10.61 13.30 16.56
C LYS A 251 10.75 14.82 16.38
N GLY A 252 9.77 15.48 15.75
CA GLY A 252 9.81 16.90 15.44
C GLY A 252 10.79 17.24 14.31
N TRP A 253 11.11 16.27 13.46
CA TRP A 253 12.00 16.44 12.31
C TRP A 253 11.18 16.49 11.02
N ASN A 254 11.80 16.91 9.91
CA ASN A 254 11.11 17.09 8.64
C ASN A 254 11.73 16.32 7.46
N THR A 255 12.91 15.70 7.64
CA THR A 255 13.64 15.10 6.52
C THR A 255 14.11 13.70 6.89
N PHE A 256 13.83 12.74 6.00
CA PHE A 256 14.14 11.32 6.20
C PHE A 256 14.66 10.68 4.92
N GLY A 257 15.32 9.55 5.07
CA GLY A 257 15.89 8.77 3.99
C GLY A 257 15.52 7.31 4.11
N LEU A 258 15.14 6.71 3.00
CA LEU A 258 15.04 5.26 2.88
C LEU A 258 16.34 4.72 2.31
N GLN A 259 17.01 3.87 3.08
CA GLN A 259 18.29 3.25 2.73
C GLN A 259 18.16 1.74 2.70
N PHE A 260 19.01 1.10 1.90
CA PHE A 260 19.18 -0.33 1.82
C PHE A 260 17.86 -1.13 1.77
N TYR A 261 16.91 -0.64 0.98
CA TYR A 261 15.57 -1.21 0.75
C TYR A 261 14.59 -1.29 1.95
N GLY A 262 15.04 -1.06 3.18
CA GLY A 262 14.18 -1.27 4.35
C GLY A 262 14.63 -0.56 5.62
N GLU A 263 15.54 0.39 5.51
CA GLU A 263 16.01 1.19 6.63
C GLU A 263 15.48 2.60 6.51
N CYS A 264 15.09 3.17 7.65
CA CYS A 264 14.61 4.53 7.78
C CYS A 264 15.62 5.32 8.61
N TRP A 265 16.23 6.31 7.97
CA TRP A 265 17.24 7.20 8.55
C TRP A 265 16.71 8.63 8.58
N SER A 266 17.08 9.42 9.58
CA SER A 266 16.64 10.81 9.72
C SER A 266 17.63 11.58 10.61
N GLY A 267 17.21 12.72 11.15
CA GLY A 267 17.96 13.49 12.14
C GLY A 267 17.47 14.93 12.25
N LYS A 268 17.82 15.59 13.35
CA LYS A 268 17.38 16.97 13.65
C LYS A 268 17.80 17.99 12.58
N ASP A 269 19.01 17.84 12.06
CA ASP A 269 19.58 18.72 11.02
C ASP A 269 19.63 18.03 9.64
N ALA A 270 18.89 16.93 9.46
CA ALA A 270 18.86 16.14 8.22
C ALA A 270 18.62 16.99 6.97
N GLU A 271 17.76 18.00 7.08
CA GLU A 271 17.46 18.94 5.99
C GLU A 271 18.69 19.72 5.47
N LYS A 272 19.71 19.90 6.31
CA LYS A 272 20.95 20.60 5.94
C LYS A 272 22.05 19.64 5.47
N THR A 273 21.99 18.38 5.89
CA THR A 273 23.10 17.43 5.76
C THR A 273 22.85 16.32 4.74
N TYR A 274 21.60 16.06 4.33
CA TYR A 274 21.25 14.91 3.49
C TYR A 274 22.04 14.81 2.17
N ALA A 275 22.52 15.93 1.63
CA ALA A 275 23.23 16.00 0.35
C ALA A 275 24.75 16.11 0.48
N MET A 276 25.32 16.10 1.69
CA MET A 276 26.73 16.41 1.91
C MET A 276 27.72 15.45 1.23
N ASP A 277 27.31 14.20 1.02
CA ASP A 277 28.08 13.18 0.30
C ASP A 277 27.81 13.17 -1.22
N GLY A 278 26.95 14.08 -1.71
CA GLY A 278 26.63 14.26 -3.12
C GLY A 278 25.46 13.41 -3.62
N LYS A 279 25.09 13.63 -4.89
CA LYS A 279 24.01 12.89 -5.56
C LYS A 279 24.44 11.46 -5.88
N SER A 280 23.47 10.54 -5.85
CA SER A 280 23.65 9.15 -6.26
C SER A 280 22.56 8.77 -7.27
N SER A 281 22.84 7.79 -8.12
CA SER A 281 21.84 7.13 -8.96
C SER A 281 21.47 5.74 -8.43
N ASN A 282 21.97 5.37 -7.24
CA ASN A 282 21.85 4.04 -6.66
C ASN A 282 20.58 3.87 -5.80
N CYS A 283 19.48 4.48 -6.23
CA CYS A 283 18.15 4.27 -5.66
C CYS A 283 17.30 3.42 -6.61
N ALA A 284 16.46 2.57 -6.03
CA ALA A 284 15.48 1.77 -6.74
C ALA A 284 14.08 2.40 -6.61
N ASP A 285 13.33 2.48 -7.70
CA ASP A 285 11.90 2.79 -7.65
C ASP A 285 11.06 1.55 -7.28
N LYS A 286 9.73 1.67 -7.29
CA LYS A 286 8.76 0.57 -7.11
C LYS A 286 8.92 -0.60 -8.08
N CYS A 287 9.75 -0.42 -9.10
CA CYS A 287 9.94 -1.31 -10.21
C CYS A 287 11.32 -1.99 -10.17
N TYR A 288 12.07 -1.80 -9.08
CA TYR A 288 13.48 -2.15 -8.92
C TYR A 288 14.41 -1.51 -9.96
N GLN A 289 13.92 -0.57 -10.75
CA GLN A 289 14.68 0.17 -11.74
C GLN A 289 15.36 1.36 -11.08
N THR A 290 16.30 1.99 -11.79
CA THR A 290 16.89 3.25 -11.34
C THR A 290 15.80 4.28 -11.10
N CYS A 291 15.73 4.79 -9.88
CA CYS A 291 14.77 5.81 -9.49
C CYS A 291 15.00 7.11 -10.27
N LYS A 292 13.98 7.54 -11.01
CA LYS A 292 13.96 8.81 -11.76
C LYS A 292 13.33 9.92 -10.92
N GLU A 293 13.49 11.16 -11.37
CA GLU A 293 12.87 12.31 -10.69
C GLU A 293 11.35 12.25 -10.69
N SER A 294 10.73 11.73 -11.76
CA SER A 294 9.28 11.58 -11.88
C SER A 294 8.68 10.53 -10.93
N GLN A 295 9.48 9.69 -10.27
CA GLN A 295 8.98 8.64 -9.40
C GLN A 295 8.76 9.18 -7.99
N LYS A 296 7.52 9.07 -7.48
CA LYS A 296 7.18 9.54 -6.13
C LYS A 296 7.88 8.72 -5.03
N PHE A 297 8.06 7.41 -5.24
CA PHE A 297 8.55 6.50 -4.22
C PHE A 297 9.77 5.71 -4.70
N CYS A 298 10.86 5.84 -3.94
CA CYS A 298 12.15 5.19 -4.11
C CYS A 298 12.77 4.76 -2.79
N ALA A 299 13.63 3.76 -2.82
CA ALA A 299 14.51 3.41 -1.71
C ALA A 299 15.96 3.37 -2.21
N GLY A 300 16.87 3.87 -1.39
CA GLY A 300 18.29 3.68 -1.65
C GLY A 300 18.67 2.21 -1.58
N ARG A 301 19.67 1.82 -2.37
CA ARG A 301 20.37 0.55 -2.19
C ARG A 301 21.40 0.72 -1.07
N ASN A 302 22.44 -0.11 -1.03
CA ASN A 302 23.51 0.04 -0.03
C ASN A 302 24.21 1.42 -0.15
N HIS A 303 24.50 2.08 0.98
CA HIS A 303 25.24 3.35 1.05
C HIS A 303 24.63 4.50 0.22
N THR A 304 23.29 4.58 0.17
CA THR A 304 22.57 5.62 -0.56
C THR A 304 21.21 5.83 0.08
N ASN A 305 20.77 7.08 0.21
CA ASN A 305 19.47 7.47 0.74
C ASN A 305 18.56 7.95 -0.40
N ALA A 306 17.36 7.38 -0.51
CA ALA A 306 16.25 8.07 -1.17
C ALA A 306 15.65 9.03 -0.15
N VAL A 307 15.89 10.33 -0.32
CA VAL A 307 15.57 11.36 0.67
C VAL A 307 14.20 11.97 0.38
N TYR A 308 13.45 12.21 1.44
CA TYR A 308 12.11 12.77 1.46
C TYR A 308 12.01 13.90 2.48
N ARG A 309 11.07 14.81 2.23
CA ARG A 309 10.78 15.94 3.10
C ARG A 309 9.29 16.00 3.40
N LEU A 310 8.95 16.08 4.68
CA LEU A 310 7.59 16.37 5.13
C LEU A 310 7.20 17.77 4.68
N ILE A 311 6.07 17.87 3.98
CA ILE A 311 5.48 19.15 3.62
C ILE A 311 4.62 19.54 4.82
N GLY A 312 5.08 20.54 5.58
CA GLY A 312 4.31 21.05 6.71
C GLY A 312 2.92 21.46 6.23
N THR A 313 1.87 20.87 6.80
CA THR A 313 0.53 21.40 6.59
C THR A 313 0.50 22.79 7.21
N VAL A 314 0.49 23.81 6.36
CA VAL A 314 0.10 25.19 6.74
C VAL A 314 -1.20 25.16 7.57
N ASN A 315 -2.07 24.17 7.32
CA ASN A 315 -3.31 23.91 8.05
C ASN A 315 -3.12 23.50 9.54
N GLY A 316 -1.98 22.90 9.92
CA GLY A 316 -1.70 22.54 11.32
C GLY A 316 -1.32 23.74 12.19
N LEU A 317 -0.55 24.67 11.61
CA LEU A 317 -0.23 25.97 12.23
C LEU A 317 -1.45 26.89 12.25
N ILE A 318 -2.25 26.88 11.19
CA ILE A 318 -3.52 27.62 11.16
C ILE A 318 -4.51 27.04 12.18
N GLY A 319 -4.58 25.71 12.35
CA GLY A 319 -5.43 25.06 13.37
C GLY A 319 -4.99 25.35 14.80
N THR A 320 -3.69 25.39 15.09
CA THR A 320 -3.20 25.83 16.41
C THR A 320 -3.38 27.32 16.62
N VAL A 321 -3.23 28.15 15.58
CA VAL A 321 -3.53 29.58 15.64
C VAL A 321 -5.02 29.84 15.87
N TYR A 322 -5.94 29.18 15.15
CA TYR A 322 -7.38 29.29 15.39
C TYR A 322 -7.81 28.73 16.75
N GLY A 323 -7.18 27.65 17.22
CA GLY A 323 -7.40 27.11 18.56
C GLY A 323 -6.95 28.08 19.66
N LEU A 324 -5.79 28.72 19.48
CA LEU A 324 -5.29 29.76 20.38
C LEU A 324 -6.17 31.03 20.33
N ILE A 325 -6.56 31.47 19.13
CA ILE A 325 -7.48 32.60 18.94
C ILE A 325 -8.83 32.31 19.61
N GLY A 326 -9.40 31.11 19.43
CA GLY A 326 -10.65 30.70 20.09
C GLY A 326 -10.53 30.64 21.62
N THR A 327 -9.39 30.21 22.14
CA THR A 327 -9.10 30.22 23.58
C THR A 327 -8.99 31.64 24.11
N VAL A 328 -8.35 32.54 23.36
CA VAL A 328 -8.26 33.97 23.70
C VAL A 328 -9.65 34.60 23.69
N TYR A 329 -10.46 34.43 22.62
CA TYR A 329 -11.83 34.93 22.56
C TYR A 329 -12.72 34.39 23.69
N GLY A 330 -12.55 33.13 24.08
CA GLY A 330 -13.25 32.55 25.24
C GLY A 330 -12.88 33.20 26.58
N LEU A 331 -11.66 33.75 26.70
CA LEU A 331 -11.21 34.48 27.90
C LEU A 331 -11.65 35.95 27.91
N ILE A 332 -11.73 36.61 26.75
CA ILE A 332 -12.22 38.01 26.65
C ILE A 332 -13.75 38.09 26.66
N GLY A 333 -14.46 37.06 26.20
CA GLY A 333 -15.93 36.98 26.18
C GLY A 333 -16.59 36.77 27.56
N GLN A 334 -15.80 36.68 28.63
CA GLN A 334 -16.29 36.53 30.01
C GLN A 334 -16.37 37.86 30.79
N GLN A 335 -16.16 39.01 30.14
CA GLN A 335 -16.06 40.32 30.81
C GLN A 335 -17.00 41.43 30.33
N VAL A 336 -17.96 41.15 29.45
CA VAL A 336 -18.87 42.15 28.83
C VAL A 336 -20.18 41.42 28.49
N ASP A 337 -21.40 41.74 28.92
CA ASP A 337 -21.99 42.80 29.73
C ASP A 337 -23.23 42.21 30.44
N GLU A 338 -23.40 42.55 31.70
CA GLU A 338 -24.70 42.60 32.38
C GLU A 338 -25.06 44.09 32.42
N LYS A 339 -26.00 44.55 31.58
CA LYS A 339 -26.93 45.66 31.88
C LYS A 339 -27.87 46.03 30.72
N ASP A 340 -29.14 46.06 31.13
CA ASP A 340 -30.20 47.01 30.77
C ASP A 340 -30.84 46.91 29.38
N GLU A 341 -31.87 46.06 29.36
CA GLU A 341 -33.04 46.06 28.49
C GLU A 341 -33.90 47.31 28.79
N GLN A 342 -34.09 48.18 27.78
CA GLN A 342 -35.19 49.13 27.80
C GLN A 342 -35.66 49.41 26.37
N ASP A 343 -36.88 48.94 26.12
CA ASP A 343 -37.72 49.22 24.96
C ASP A 343 -38.00 50.73 24.82
N ASP A 344 -37.93 51.26 23.59
CA ASP A 344 -38.80 52.35 23.17
C ASP A 344 -39.11 52.26 21.67
N ASP A 345 -40.37 52.50 21.37
CA ASP A 345 -41.09 52.22 20.13
C ASP A 345 -40.97 53.37 19.10
N SER A 346 -41.16 52.99 17.83
CA SER A 346 -41.80 53.74 16.75
C SER A 346 -41.05 54.86 15.99
N VAL A 347 -41.05 54.72 14.65
CA VAL A 347 -41.60 55.63 13.61
C VAL A 347 -40.77 55.55 12.32
N ASP A 348 -41.35 54.84 11.34
CA ASP A 348 -41.61 55.13 9.92
C ASP A 348 -40.68 56.00 9.03
N ASP A 349 -40.55 55.46 7.80
CA ASP A 349 -40.41 56.04 6.45
C ASP A 349 -39.04 56.47 5.88
N ASP A 350 -38.62 55.67 4.88
CA ASP A 350 -38.18 56.00 3.51
C ASP A 350 -37.08 57.06 3.26
N ASP A 351 -35.90 56.61 2.79
CA ASP A 351 -35.41 56.81 1.40
C ASP A 351 -33.92 56.39 1.23
N ASP A 352 -33.70 55.56 0.21
CA ASP A 352 -32.54 55.43 -0.71
C ASP A 352 -31.07 55.40 -0.21
N ASP A 353 -30.35 54.30 -0.46
CA ASP A 353 -29.46 54.20 -1.64
C ASP A 353 -28.60 52.92 -1.72
N GLU A 354 -28.76 52.25 -2.86
CA GLU A 354 -27.83 51.46 -3.67
C GLU A 354 -26.32 51.49 -3.30
N PHE A 355 -25.77 50.42 -2.66
CA PHE A 355 -24.31 50.20 -2.67
C PHE A 355 -23.82 48.76 -2.40
N VAL A 356 -24.37 47.71 -3.02
CA VAL A 356 -23.65 46.41 -3.11
C VAL A 356 -23.93 45.66 -4.42
N ARG A 357 -23.58 46.26 -5.56
CA ARG A 357 -23.32 45.51 -6.80
C ARG A 357 -22.07 46.06 -7.50
N ASN A 358 -21.16 45.15 -7.81
CA ASN A 358 -19.99 45.29 -8.69
C ASN A 358 -18.73 45.97 -8.15
N TRP A 359 -17.82 45.18 -7.58
CA TRP A 359 -16.38 45.26 -7.82
C TRP A 359 -15.89 43.80 -8.05
N LEU A 360 -15.96 43.25 -9.28
CA LEU A 360 -14.92 43.29 -10.34
C LEU A 360 -13.60 42.69 -9.84
N MET A 361 -13.21 41.45 -10.18
CA MET A 361 -12.76 40.98 -11.50
C MET A 361 -12.08 42.08 -12.34
N MET A 362 -10.80 41.83 -12.63
CA MET A 362 -9.87 42.53 -13.54
C MET A 362 -8.99 43.62 -12.91
N PRO A 363 -7.76 43.83 -13.40
CA PRO A 363 -7.18 43.37 -14.69
C PRO A 363 -6.58 41.97 -14.68
#